data_AF-A0AAP5V544-F1
#
_entry.id   AF-A0AAP5V544-F1
#
_cell.length_a   1.000
_cell.length_b   1.000
_cell.length_c   1.000
_cell.angle_alpha   90.00
_cell.angle_beta   90.00
_cell.angle_gamma   90.00
#
_symmetry.space_group_name_H-M   'P 1'
#
loop_
_entity.id
_entity.type
_entity.pdbx_description
1 polymer ?
#
loop_
_entity_poly.entity_id
_entity_poly.type
_entity_poly.pdbx_seq_one_letter_code
_entity_poly.pdbx_strand_id
1 'polypeptide(L)' 'MNEIWYSKTPLAEFCIYKLLNHYYYSYKESQGEKWHEGYHFPSYTSARSFLKKYIGNPGRMKRVERLPWELI' A
#
# COMPACT_ATOMS: atom_id res chain seq x y z
N MET A 1 -9.02 9.86 -6.80
CA MET A 1 -7.84 9.09 -6.36
C MET A 1 -7.20 8.56 -7.64
N ASN A 2 -5.96 8.95 -7.95
CA ASN A 2 -5.49 8.88 -9.35
C ASN A 2 -4.41 7.84 -9.58
N GLU A 3 -3.77 7.36 -8.51
CA GLU A 3 -2.70 6.36 -8.60
C GLU A 3 -2.83 5.40 -7.43
N ILE A 4 -2.89 4.10 -7.73
CA ILE A 4 -2.92 3.03 -6.75
C ILE A 4 -1.86 2.02 -7.17
N TRP A 5 -1.04 1.63 -6.22
CA TRP A 5 0.03 0.66 -6.37
C TRP A 5 -0.21 -0.46 -5.38
N TYR A 6 -0.21 -1.69 -5.87
CA TYR A 6 -0.51 -2.84 -5.06
C TYR A 6 0.54 -3.93 -5.24
N SER A 7 0.83 -4.66 -4.18
CA SER A 7 1.53 -5.93 -4.24
C SER A 7 1.02 -6.90 -3.19
N LYS A 8 1.12 -8.18 -3.51
CA LYS A 8 0.88 -9.28 -2.58
C LYS A 8 2.16 -10.08 -2.45
N THR A 9 2.55 -10.31 -1.21
CA THR A 9 3.66 -11.19 -0.82
C THR A 9 3.11 -12.35 0.01
N PRO A 10 3.89 -13.40 0.27
CA PRO A 10 3.46 -14.47 1.18
C PRO A 10 3.16 -14.00 2.61
N LEU A 11 3.70 -12.86 3.02
CA LEU A 11 3.57 -12.35 4.39
C LEU A 11 2.45 -11.32 4.54
N ALA A 12 2.22 -10.50 3.52
CA ALA A 12 1.25 -9.42 3.56
C ALA A 12 0.88 -8.90 2.15
N GLU A 13 -0.24 -8.21 2.09
CA GLU A 13 -0.65 -7.34 1.00
C GLU A 13 -0.29 -5.89 1.33
N PHE A 14 0.20 -5.16 0.32
CA PHE A 14 0.65 -3.78 0.44
C PHE A 14 -0.05 -2.93 -0.60
N CYS A 15 -0.49 -1.75 -0.20
CA CYS A 15 -1.12 -0.76 -1.04
C CYS A 15 -0.44 0.59 -0.81
N ILE A 16 -0.18 1.34 -1.89
CA ILE A 16 0.14 2.77 -1.82
C ILE A 16 -0.80 3.48 -2.78
N TYR A 17 -1.55 4.45 -2.28
CA TYR A 17 -2.51 5.19 -3.08
C TYR A 17 -2.33 6.69 -2.92
N LYS A 18 -2.62 7.43 -3.98
CA LYS A 18 -2.53 8.88 -4.01
C LYS A 18 -3.88 9.51 -3.74
N LEU A 19 -3.99 10.21 -2.62
CA LEU A 19 -5.14 11.01 -2.26
C LEU A 19 -4.71 12.48 -2.19
N LEU A 20 -5.38 13.33 -2.96
CA LEU A 20 -4.98 14.74 -3.15
C LEU A 20 -3.50 14.84 -3.57
N ASN A 21 -2.69 15.55 -2.78
CA ASN A 21 -1.26 15.79 -3.04
C ASN A 21 -0.33 14.83 -2.29
N HIS A 22 -0.87 13.82 -1.60
CA HIS A 22 -0.07 12.92 -0.76
C HIS A 22 -0.27 11.45 -1.14
N TYR A 23 0.74 10.65 -0.82
CA TYR A 23 0.74 9.21 -0.95
C TYR A 23 0.53 8.57 0.42
N TYR A 24 -0.47 7.71 0.51
CA TYR A 24 -0.81 6.96 1.70
C TYR A 24 -0.39 5.52 1.47
N TYR A 25 0.02 4.82 2.53
CA TYR A 25 0.18 3.38 2.48
C TYR A 25 -0.89 2.70 3.30
N SER A 26 -1.28 1.50 2.88
CA SER A 26 -2.02 0.56 3.71
C SER A 26 -1.42 -0.83 3.53
N TYR A 27 -1.55 -1.68 4.54
CA TYR A 27 -1.12 -3.07 4.45
C TYR A 27 -2.12 -4.00 5.15
N LYS A 28 -2.18 -5.26 4.72
CA LYS A 28 -2.98 -6.30 5.34
C LYS A 28 -2.10 -7.52 5.53
N GLU A 29 -1.91 -7.95 6.77
CA GLU A 29 -1.15 -9.16 7.07
C GLU A 29 -1.83 -10.39 6.47
N SER A 30 -1.06 -11.40 6.05
CA SER A 30 -1.62 -12.56 5.34
C SER A 30 -2.64 -13.36 6.16
N GLN A 31 -2.56 -13.30 7.49
CA GLN A 31 -3.51 -13.93 8.43
C GLN A 31 -4.49 -12.92 9.04
N GLY A 32 -4.32 -11.63 8.77
CA GLY A 32 -5.19 -10.58 9.27
C GLY A 32 -6.40 -10.41 8.35
N GLU A 33 -7.55 -10.09 8.90
CA GLU A 33 -8.75 -9.76 8.10
C GLU A 33 -8.79 -8.28 7.72
N LYS A 34 -8.11 -7.42 8.48
CA LYS A 34 -8.21 -5.97 8.41
C LYS A 34 -7.04 -5.33 7.66
N TRP A 35 -7.34 -4.26 6.94
CA TRP A 35 -6.34 -3.35 6.41
C TRP A 35 -5.91 -2.37 7.49
N HIS A 36 -4.61 -2.22 7.65
CA HIS A 36 -3.97 -1.21 8.49
C HIS A 36 -3.63 0.00 7.62
N GLU A 37 -4.14 1.17 7.99
CA GLU A 37 -3.88 2.41 7.28
C GLU A 37 -2.70 3.15 7.91
N GLY A 38 -1.83 3.65 7.05
CA GLY A 38 -0.60 4.31 7.41
C GLY A 38 -0.64 5.84 7.31
N TYR A 39 0.50 6.44 7.63
CA TYR A 39 0.74 7.88 7.46
C TYR A 39 0.86 8.28 5.98
N HIS A 40 0.77 9.59 5.75
CA HIS A 40 0.93 10.20 4.43
C HIS A 40 2.38 10.59 4.16
N PHE A 41 2.77 10.54 2.88
CA PHE A 41 4.11 10.85 2.38
C PHE A 41 4.03 11.79 1.18
N PRO A 42 5.05 12.61 0.95
CA PRO A 42 5.10 13.52 -0.19
C PRO A 42 5.30 12.79 -1.54
N SER A 43 5.79 11.54 -1.52
CA SER A 43 6.04 10.78 -2.74
C SER A 43 5.77 9.27 -2.57
N TYR A 44 5.47 8.61 -3.69
CA TYR A 44 5.38 7.15 -3.77
C TYR A 44 6.65 6.46 -3.25
N THR A 45 7.82 6.97 -3.64
CA THR A 45 9.13 6.40 -3.26
C THR A 45 9.34 6.47 -1.75
N SER A 46 8.93 7.56 -1.11
CA SER A 46 9.00 7.73 0.35
C SER A 46 8.08 6.75 1.06
N ALA A 47 6.81 6.63 0.62
CA ALA A 47 5.86 5.66 1.17
C ALA A 47 6.35 4.22 1.03
N ARG A 48 6.87 3.86 -0.15
CA ARG A 48 7.42 2.52 -0.42
C ARG A 48 8.67 2.21 0.43
N SER A 49 9.54 3.19 0.61
CA SER A 49 10.73 3.04 1.44
C SER A 49 10.37 2.86 2.90
N PHE A 50 9.36 3.59 3.39
CA PHE A 50 8.83 3.40 4.74
C PHE A 50 8.26 2.00 4.93
N LEU A 51 7.38 1.54 4.01
CA LEU A 51 6.85 0.18 4.03
C LEU A 51 7.98 -0.85 4.13
N LYS A 52 8.97 -0.77 3.23
CA LYS A 52 10.10 -1.70 3.20
C LYS A 52 10.91 -1.71 4.50
N LYS A 53 11.07 -0.55 5.15
CA LYS A 53 11.89 -0.40 6.35
C LYS A 53 11.19 -0.85 7.63
N TYR A 54 9.88 -0.60 7.76
CA TYR A 54 9.17 -0.73 9.03
C TYR A 54 8.08 -1.79 9.06
N ILE A 55 7.46 -2.09 7.90
CA ILE A 55 6.30 -2.99 7.84
C ILE A 55 6.70 -4.33 7.22
N GLY A 56 7.39 -4.28 6.08
CA GLY A 56 7.80 -5.46 5.33
C GLY A 56 8.13 -5.10 3.89
N ASN A 57 8.88 -5.95 3.20
CA ASN A 57 9.29 -5.69 1.82
C ASN A 57 8.08 -5.84 0.86
N PRO A 58 7.56 -4.75 0.26
CA PRO A 58 6.42 -4.84 -0.65
C PRO A 58 6.79 -5.44 -2.01
N GLY A 59 8.07 -5.75 -2.26
CA GLY A 59 8.52 -6.32 -3.52
C GLY A 59 8.23 -5.41 -4.71
N ARG A 60 7.83 -6.02 -5.83
CA ARG A 60 7.44 -5.31 -7.05
C ARG A 60 5.95 -4.98 -6.99
N MET A 61 5.63 -3.70 -6.87
CA MET A 61 4.26 -3.20 -6.90
C MET A 61 3.81 -2.97 -8.34
N LYS A 62 2.52 -3.21 -8.61
CA LYS A 62 1.86 -2.97 -9.89
C LYS A 62 0.81 -1.89 -9.72
N ARG A 63 0.57 -1.09 -10.75
CA ARG A 63 -0.56 -0.15 -10.77
C ARG A 63 -1.87 -0.91 -10.89
N VAL A 64 -2.88 -0.49 -10.15
CA VAL A 64 -4.25 -1.04 -10.19
C VAL A 64 -5.26 0.10 -10.25
N GLU A 65 -6.47 -0.18 -10.73
CA GLU A 65 -7.51 0.83 -10.93
C GLU A 65 -8.37 1.08 -9.69
N ARG A 66 -8.46 0.10 -8.78
CA ARG A 66 -9.30 0.14 -7.57
C ARG A 66 -8.52 -0.31 -6.35
N LEU A 67 -8.95 0.13 -5.17
CA LEU A 67 -8.36 -0.31 -3.91
C LEU A 67 -8.71 -1.79 -3.67
N PRO A 68 -7.80 -2.56 -3.04
CA PRO A 68 -8.02 -3.99 -2.84
C PRO A 68 -9.18 -4.32 -1.89
N TRP A 69 -9.65 -3.36 -1.08
CA TRP A 69 -10.85 -3.51 -0.24
C TRP A 69 -12.15 -3.05 -0.90
N GLU A 70 -12.10 -2.45 -2.09
CA GLU A 70 -13.30 -2.07 -2.88
C GLU A 70 -13.80 -3.22 -3.76
N LEU A 71 -13.13 -4.38 -3.74
CA LEU A 71 -13.50 -5.58 -4.49
C LEU A 71 -14.40 -6.54 -3.69
N ILE A 72 -14.86 -6.11 -2.50
CA ILE A 72 -15.74 -6.87 -1.59
C ILE A 72 -17.19 -6.45 -1.83
#